data_AF-A0A7W0QYA8-F1
#
_entry.id   AF-A0A7W0QYA8-F1
#
_cell.length_a   1.000
_cell.length_b   1.000
_cell.length_c   1.000
_cell.angle_alpha   90.00
_cell.angle_beta   90.00
_cell.angle_gamma   90.00
#
_symmetry.space_group_name_H-M   'P 1'
#
loop_
_entity.id
_entity.type
_entity.pdbx_description
1 polymer ?
#
loop_
_entity_poly.entity_id
_entity_poly.type
_entity_poly.pdbx_seq_one_letter_code
_entity_poly.pdbx_strand_id
1 'polypeptide(L)'
;MSTWVWVDGTVTAATEARVSATDRGLLLGDGVFETCKVVEGNPFALTRHLARLRRSAALVDIGLPWDDAYFRSACAETLAAAFPTPVDSAGHAPHSDPIAEPSTGDQVGDGPAGVEPLGRLRITVTGGSG
;
A
#
# COMPACT_ATOMS: atom_id res chain seq x y z
N MET A 1 -2.83 -13.57 14.62
CA MET A 1 -3.16 -12.44 13.72
C MET A 1 -3.21 -12.99 12.31
N SER A 2 -4.34 -12.82 11.62
CA SER A 2 -4.48 -13.23 10.22
C SER A 2 -3.94 -12.13 9.32
N THR A 3 -3.01 -12.46 8.42
CA THR A 3 -2.45 -11.51 7.44
C THR A 3 -3.18 -11.68 6.13
N TRP A 4 -3.62 -10.57 5.53
CA TRP A 4 -4.23 -10.54 4.21
C TRP A 4 -3.26 -9.93 3.21
N VAL A 5 -3.26 -10.45 1.99
CA VAL A 5 -2.40 -10.00 0.90
C VAL A 5 -3.20 -9.90 -0.38
N TRP A 6 -2.86 -8.91 -1.19
CA TRP A 6 -3.28 -8.84 -2.58
C TRP A 6 -2.16 -9.37 -3.46
N VAL A 7 -2.47 -10.35 -4.31
CA VAL A 7 -1.53 -10.95 -5.26
C VAL A 7 -2.28 -11.26 -6.56
N ASP A 8 -1.71 -10.86 -7.69
CA ASP A 8 -2.26 -11.11 -9.04
C ASP A 8 -3.76 -10.78 -9.17
N GLY A 9 -4.19 -9.63 -8.62
CA GLY A 9 -5.59 -9.18 -8.72
C GLY A 9 -6.52 -9.74 -7.64
N THR A 10 -6.03 -10.56 -6.71
CA THR A 10 -6.88 -11.25 -5.73
C THR A 10 -6.42 -10.99 -4.30
N VAL A 11 -7.36 -10.62 -3.41
CA VAL A 11 -7.14 -10.57 -1.97
C VAL A 11 -7.36 -11.95 -1.35
N THR A 12 -6.38 -12.43 -0.59
CA THR A 12 -6.40 -13.76 0.03
C THR A 12 -5.72 -13.73 1.39
N ALA A 13 -6.02 -14.73 2.24
CA ALA A 13 -5.21 -14.98 3.42
C ALA A 13 -3.77 -15.30 3.00
N ALA A 14 -2.78 -14.80 3.73
CA ALA A 14 -1.36 -15.00 3.42
C ALA A 14 -0.96 -16.49 3.35
N THR A 15 -1.65 -17.36 4.09
CA THR A 15 -1.46 -18.82 4.06
C THR A 15 -1.91 -19.46 2.74
N GLU A 16 -2.80 -18.80 2.01
CA GLU A 16 -3.38 -19.27 0.75
C GLU A 16 -2.77 -18.57 -0.46
N ALA A 17 -2.08 -17.45 -0.26
CA ALA A 17 -1.37 -16.73 -1.31
C ALA A 17 -0.34 -17.62 -2.01
N ARG A 18 -0.21 -17.41 -3.32
CA ARG A 18 0.76 -18.10 -4.18
C ARG A 18 1.48 -17.05 -5.03
N VAL A 19 2.77 -17.27 -5.23
CA VAL A 19 3.59 -16.56 -6.21
C VAL A 19 4.26 -17.61 -7.08
N SER A 20 4.53 -17.29 -8.35
CA SER A 20 5.22 -18.24 -9.22
C SER A 20 6.62 -18.55 -8.69
N ALA A 21 7.02 -19.82 -8.72
CA ALA A 21 8.40 -20.21 -8.40
C ALA A 21 9.42 -19.65 -9.42
N THR A 22 8.94 -19.20 -10.59
CA THR A 22 9.75 -18.56 -11.63
C THR A 22 9.66 -17.03 -11.63
N ASP A 23 9.00 -16.43 -10.63
CA ASP A 23 8.92 -14.98 -10.50
C ASP A 23 10.33 -14.39 -10.36
N ARG A 24 10.64 -13.32 -11.10
CA ARG A 24 11.96 -12.68 -11.08
C ARG A 24 12.22 -11.96 -9.76
N GLY A 25 11.19 -11.44 -9.11
CA GLY A 25 11.29 -10.90 -7.76
C GLY A 25 11.75 -11.95 -6.76
N LEU A 26 11.26 -13.18 -6.90
CA LEU A 26 11.72 -14.32 -6.10
C LEU A 26 13.12 -14.81 -6.48
N LEU A 27 13.38 -15.03 -7.77
CA LEU A 27 14.62 -15.65 -8.24
C LEU A 27 15.83 -14.71 -8.25
N LEU A 28 15.61 -13.43 -8.55
CA LEU A 28 16.67 -12.46 -8.83
C LEU A 28 16.63 -11.24 -7.89
N GLY A 29 15.66 -11.18 -6.98
CA GLY A 29 15.45 -9.98 -6.15
C GLY A 29 14.96 -8.78 -6.96
N ASP A 30 14.37 -9.01 -8.13
CA ASP A 30 13.89 -7.99 -9.06
C ASP A 30 12.53 -7.43 -8.60
N GLY A 31 12.57 -6.52 -7.63
CA GLY A 31 11.37 -5.95 -7.04
C GLY A 31 11.61 -4.72 -6.19
N VAL A 32 10.56 -3.93 -6.00
CA VAL A 32 10.50 -2.81 -5.06
C VAL A 32 9.35 -3.01 -4.09
N PHE A 33 9.48 -2.42 -2.90
CA PHE A 33 8.42 -2.45 -1.92
C PHE A 33 8.24 -1.10 -1.26
N GLU A 34 7.04 -0.89 -0.73
CA GLU A 34 6.71 0.21 0.13
C GLU A 34 5.98 -0.28 1.37
N THR A 35 5.96 0.54 2.41
CA THR A 35 5.22 0.23 3.61
C THR A 35 4.67 1.46 4.29
N CYS A 36 3.35 1.49 4.50
CA CYS A 36 2.64 2.58 5.16
C CYS A 36 1.98 2.12 6.47
N LYS A 37 1.81 3.08 7.39
CA LYS A 37 1.06 2.89 8.63
C LYS A 37 -0.43 2.90 8.32
N VAL A 38 -1.20 2.04 8.99
CA VAL A 38 -2.66 2.05 8.94
C VAL A 38 -3.19 2.62 10.26
N VAL A 39 -4.05 3.62 10.16
CA VAL A 39 -4.68 4.34 11.27
C VAL A 39 -6.17 4.32 11.01
N GLU A 40 -6.96 3.81 11.97
CA GLU A 40 -8.43 3.78 11.84
C GLU A 40 -8.91 3.15 10.51
N GLY A 41 -8.23 2.10 10.06
CA GLY A 41 -8.56 1.37 8.82
C GLY A 41 -8.08 2.06 7.54
N ASN A 42 -7.43 3.22 7.65
CA ASN A 42 -6.97 4.02 6.52
C ASN A 42 -5.44 4.07 6.45
N PRO A 43 -4.84 3.99 5.24
CA PRO A 43 -3.40 4.13 5.08
C PRO A 43 -2.99 5.61 5.21
N PHE A 44 -2.04 5.91 6.10
CA PHE A 44 -1.53 7.25 6.28
C PHE A 44 -0.64 7.68 5.11
N ALA A 45 -0.90 8.88 4.57
CA ALA A 45 -0.13 9.51 3.50
C ALA A 45 0.10 8.63 2.26
N LEU A 46 -0.91 7.85 1.84
CA LEU A 46 -0.78 6.86 0.77
C LEU A 46 -0.24 7.46 -0.54
N THR A 47 -0.65 8.68 -0.90
CA THR A 47 -0.08 9.41 -2.05
C THR A 47 1.44 9.49 -2.01
N ARG A 48 2.03 9.86 -0.86
CA ARG A 48 3.49 9.96 -0.70
C ARG A 48 4.16 8.60 -0.81
N HIS A 49 3.53 7.54 -0.31
CA HIS A 49 4.03 6.18 -0.43
C HIS A 49 4.00 5.71 -1.89
N LEU A 50 2.91 5.93 -2.62
CA LEU A 50 2.82 5.57 -4.05
C LEU A 50 3.83 6.36 -4.91
N ALA A 51 4.00 7.65 -4.65
CA ALA A 51 5.02 8.45 -5.32
C ALA A 51 6.44 7.89 -5.08
N ARG A 52 6.73 7.43 -3.85
CA ARG A 52 8.01 6.80 -3.52
C ARG A 52 8.15 5.41 -4.17
N LEU A 53 7.10 4.61 -4.20
CA LEU A 53 7.08 3.33 -4.90
C LEU A 53 7.40 3.51 -6.39
N ARG A 54 6.74 4.45 -7.06
CA ARG A 54 7.00 4.78 -8.47
C ARG A 54 8.43 5.24 -8.70
N ARG A 55 8.94 6.13 -7.85
CA ARG A 55 10.33 6.59 -7.93
C ARG A 55 11.30 5.43 -7.77
N SER A 56 11.08 4.55 -6.80
CA SER A 56 11.92 3.36 -6.59
C SER A 56 11.87 2.43 -7.78
N ALA A 57 10.68 2.14 -8.33
CA ALA A 57 10.53 1.28 -9.51
C ALA A 57 11.28 1.85 -10.72
N ALA A 58 11.15 3.16 -10.97
CA ALA A 58 11.88 3.84 -12.05
C ALA A 58 13.41 3.80 -11.88
N LEU A 59 13.93 3.86 -10.64
CA LEU A 59 15.37 3.78 -10.38
C LEU A 59 15.97 2.40 -10.69
N VAL A 60 15.16 1.34 -10.68
CA VAL A 60 15.59 -0.03 -10.97
C VAL A 60 14.98 -0.58 -12.25
N ASP A 61 14.44 0.30 -13.10
CA ASP A 61 13.84 -0.03 -14.40
C ASP A 61 12.71 -1.08 -14.34
N ILE A 62 11.94 -1.08 -13.25
CA ILE A 62 10.72 -1.89 -13.12
C ILE A 62 9.54 -1.09 -13.67
N GLY A 63 8.98 -1.56 -14.78
CA GLY A 63 7.77 -1.03 -15.36
C GLY A 63 6.56 -1.28 -14.43
N LEU A 64 5.84 -0.21 -14.09
CA LEU A 64 4.58 -0.28 -13.36
C LEU A 64 3.43 -0.07 -14.36
N PRO A 65 2.79 -1.13 -14.87
CA PRO A 65 1.71 -1.00 -15.85
C PRO A 65 0.42 -0.41 -15.25
N TRP A 66 0.32 -0.36 -13.92
CA TRP A 66 -0.84 0.12 -13.19
C TRP A 66 -0.69 1.59 -12.77
N ASP A 67 -1.79 2.33 -12.80
CA ASP A 67 -1.88 3.70 -12.31
C ASP A 67 -2.07 3.75 -10.78
N ASP A 68 -2.05 4.95 -10.20
CA ASP A 68 -2.22 5.12 -8.75
C ASP A 68 -3.63 4.75 -8.29
N ALA A 69 -4.64 4.86 -9.16
CA ALA A 69 -6.00 4.49 -8.85
C ALA A 69 -6.12 2.97 -8.64
N TYR A 70 -5.45 2.18 -9.46
CA TYR A 70 -5.37 0.73 -9.32
C TYR A 70 -4.72 0.33 -7.99
N PHE A 71 -3.56 0.92 -7.65
CA PHE A 71 -2.90 0.64 -6.37
C PHE A 71 -3.78 1.01 -5.18
N ARG A 72 -4.54 2.12 -5.26
CA ARG A 72 -5.50 2.52 -4.22
C ARG A 72 -6.63 1.51 -4.07
N SER A 73 -7.18 0.99 -5.19
CA SER A 73 -8.21 -0.07 -5.14
C SER A 73 -7.68 -1.32 -4.45
N ALA A 74 -6.51 -1.82 -4.87
CA ALA A 74 -5.89 -3.00 -4.28
C ALA A 74 -5.63 -2.82 -2.76
N CYS A 75 -5.18 -1.63 -2.36
CA CYS A 75 -4.99 -1.29 -0.95
C CYS A 75 -6.31 -1.29 -0.18
N ALA A 76 -7.36 -0.65 -0.73
CA ALA A 76 -8.68 -0.58 -0.12
C ALA A 76 -9.31 -1.98 0.05
N GLU A 77 -9.24 -2.83 -0.98
CA GLU A 77 -9.72 -4.22 -0.93
C GLU A 77 -8.97 -5.04 0.13
N THR A 78 -7.64 -4.89 0.21
CA THR A 78 -6.82 -5.58 1.22
C THR A 78 -7.18 -5.13 2.63
N LEU A 79 -7.37 -3.83 2.83
CA LEU A 79 -7.74 -3.26 4.13
C LEU A 79 -9.15 -3.68 4.55
N ALA A 80 -10.11 -3.73 3.63
CA ALA A 80 -11.46 -4.21 3.90
C ALA A 80 -11.47 -5.68 4.37
N ALA A 81 -10.63 -6.54 3.78
CA ALA A 81 -10.48 -7.92 4.23
C ALA A 81 -9.76 -8.03 5.58
N ALA A 82 -8.75 -7.18 5.81
CA ALA A 82 -7.98 -7.17 7.06
C ALA A 82 -8.73 -6.58 8.26
N PHE A 83 -9.65 -5.64 8.01
CA PHE A 83 -10.39 -4.89 9.02
C PHE A 83 -11.91 -4.89 8.71
N PRO A 84 -12.62 -6.03 8.84
CA PRO A 84 -14.00 -6.21 8.37
C PRO A 84 -15.10 -5.57 9.26
N THR A 85 -14.77 -4.75 10.25
CA THR A 85 -15.72 -4.14 11.20
C THR A 85 -15.59 -2.61 11.27
N PRO A 86 -16.68 -1.88 11.60
CA PRO A 86 -16.93 -0.54 11.11
C PRO A 86 -15.99 0.50 11.71
N VAL A 87 -15.67 1.52 10.90
CA VAL A 87 -15.26 2.84 11.40
C VAL A 87 -16.22 3.24 12.52
N ASP A 88 -15.70 3.73 13.63
CA ASP A 88 -16.52 4.08 14.79
C ASP A 88 -17.59 5.15 14.45
N SER A 89 -18.50 5.37 15.41
CA SER A 89 -19.72 6.20 15.32
C SER A 89 -19.50 7.66 14.91
N ALA A 90 -18.28 8.09 14.61
CA ALA A 90 -17.94 9.45 14.24
C ALA A 90 -18.20 9.77 12.75
N GLY A 91 -18.46 8.76 11.90
CA GLY A 91 -18.90 8.99 10.52
C GLY A 91 -17.96 9.87 9.70
N HIS A 92 -16.68 9.94 10.07
CA HIS A 92 -15.70 10.71 9.33
C HIS A 92 -15.57 10.07 7.94
N ALA A 93 -15.75 10.90 6.91
CA ALA A 93 -15.43 10.51 5.54
C ALA A 93 -14.02 9.89 5.53
N PRO A 94 -13.76 8.87 4.68
CA PRO A 94 -12.40 8.35 4.50
C PRO A 94 -11.51 9.56 4.31
N HIS A 95 -10.44 9.70 5.10
CA HIS A 95 -9.57 10.87 5.04
C HIS A 95 -9.09 10.99 3.60
N SER A 96 -9.80 11.79 2.81
CA SER A 96 -9.47 12.10 1.45
C SER A 96 -8.18 12.83 1.57
N ASP A 97 -7.08 12.24 1.06
CA ASP A 97 -5.80 12.90 0.89
C ASP A 97 -6.12 14.34 0.44
N PRO A 98 -5.89 15.38 1.27
CA PRO A 98 -6.08 16.73 0.79
C PRO A 98 -5.12 16.91 -0.38
N ILE A 99 -5.64 17.47 -1.48
CA ILE A 99 -4.89 17.80 -2.68
C ILE A 99 -3.55 18.41 -2.26
N ALA A 100 -2.45 17.72 -2.54
CA ALA A 100 -1.12 18.27 -2.32
C ALA A 100 -0.88 19.38 -3.34
N GLU A 101 -1.01 20.65 -2.91
CA GLU A 101 -0.20 21.70 -3.51
C GLU A 101 1.22 21.61 -2.93
N PRO A 102 2.28 21.71 -3.77
CA PRO A 102 3.64 21.51 -3.30
C PRO A 102 4.14 22.77 -2.57
N SER A 103 4.00 22.81 -1.24
CA SER A 103 4.71 23.82 -0.43
C SER A 103 6.04 23.26 0.07
N THR A 104 7.11 23.84 -0.47
CA THR A 104 8.49 23.81 -0.02
C THR A 104 8.67 23.61 1.49
N GLY A 105 9.38 22.54 1.87
CA GLY A 105 9.91 22.35 3.23
C GLY A 105 9.14 21.34 4.07
N ASP A 106 9.17 20.06 3.69
CA ASP A 106 8.57 18.99 4.50
C ASP A 106 9.37 18.75 5.79
N GLN A 107 8.86 19.29 6.89
CA GLN A 107 9.09 18.74 8.21
C GLN A 107 8.54 17.31 8.24
N VAL A 108 9.34 16.37 8.77
CA VAL A 108 8.89 15.02 9.11
C VAL A 108 7.75 15.13 10.10
N GLY A 109 6.52 15.00 9.63
CA GLY A 109 5.34 14.90 10.48
C GLY A 109 5.16 13.46 10.92
N ASP A 110 5.34 13.19 12.21
CA ASP A 110 4.67 12.05 12.85
C ASP A 110 3.17 12.22 12.57
N GLY A 111 2.47 11.12 12.22
CA GLY A 111 1.02 11.15 12.04
C GLY A 111 0.28 11.75 13.25
N PRO A 112 -1.04 11.98 13.16
CA PRO A 112 -1.80 12.66 14.22
C PRO A 112 -1.43 12.11 15.60
N ALA A 113 -0.90 12.99 16.46
CA ALA A 113 -0.41 12.61 17.77
C ALA A 113 -1.56 12.01 18.59
N GLY A 114 -1.41 10.76 19.03
CA GLY A 114 -2.36 10.08 19.90
C GLY A 114 -3.25 8.99 19.26
N VAL A 115 -3.12 8.70 17.95
CA VAL A 115 -3.85 7.58 17.34
C VAL A 115 -2.95 6.34 17.21
N GLU A 116 -3.34 5.27 17.92
CA GLU A 116 -2.65 3.99 17.88
C GLU A 116 -2.73 3.35 16.47
N PRO A 117 -1.64 2.80 15.93
CA PRO A 117 -1.68 2.09 14.66
C PRO A 117 -2.60 0.87 14.76
N LEU A 118 -3.53 0.72 13.83
CA LEU A 118 -4.28 -0.53 13.67
C LEU A 118 -3.44 -1.60 12.97
N GLY A 119 -2.43 -1.20 12.20
CA GLY A 119 -1.55 -2.14 11.51
C GLY A 119 -0.58 -1.48 10.54
N ARG A 120 -0.01 -2.31 9.67
CA ARG A 120 0.98 -1.94 8.65
C ARG A 120 0.55 -2.53 7.31
N LEU A 121 0.49 -1.70 6.27
CA LEU A 121 0.18 -2.12 4.90
C LEU A 121 1.47 -2.13 4.08
N ARG A 122 1.78 -3.29 3.47
CA ARG A 122 2.95 -3.47 2.63
C ARG A 122 2.51 -3.62 1.17
N ILE A 123 3.11 -2.83 0.29
CA ILE A 123 2.92 -2.91 -1.16
C ILE A 123 4.23 -3.47 -1.73
N THR A 124 4.17 -4.49 -2.58
CA THR A 124 5.35 -5.05 -3.24
C THR A 124 5.04 -5.16 -4.73
N VAL A 125 5.98 -4.75 -5.58
CA VAL A 125 5.92 -4.93 -7.02
C VAL A 125 7.20 -5.62 -7.47
N THR A 126 7.05 -6.70 -8.22
CA THR A 126 8.17 -7.42 -8.83
C THR A 126 8.25 -7.05 -10.31
N GLY A 127 9.46 -7.08 -10.86
CA GLY A 127 9.70 -6.94 -12.30
C GLY A 127 9.10 -8.14 -13.03
N GLY A 128 7.83 -8.03 -13.44
CA GLY A 128 7.17 -9.03 -14.25
C GLY A 128 7.53 -8.84 -15.73
N SER A 129 8.09 -9.87 -16.36
CA SER A 129 8.21 -9.97 -17.81
C SER A 129 6.81 -10.00 -18.42
N GLY A 130 6.37 -8.88 -19.01
CA GLY A 130 5.40 -8.91 -20.10
C GLY A 130 5.99 -9.61 -21.32
#